data_AF-A0AA35RTC6-F1
#
_entry.id   AF-A0AA35RTC6-F1
#
_cell.length_a   1.000
_cell.length_b   1.000
_cell.length_c   1.000
_cell.angle_alpha   90.00
_cell.angle_beta   90.00
_cell.angle_gamma   90.00
#
_symmetry.space_group_name_H-M   'P 1'
#
loop_
_entity.id
_entity.type
_entity.pdbx_description
1 polymer ?
#
loop_
_entity_poly.entity_id
_entity_poly.type
_entity_poly.pdbx_seq_one_letter_code
_entity_poly.pdbx_strand_id
1 'polypeptide(L)'
;MEALAVYREEKVKGQEWEEESQLERREVSRPKPHPLLVAMGDITAERYVLMVAKRIRSSELDEALLVMPFSDVTEFVPLLCHWLENGWETELACRCLLFLLRVHHHQIVTSPLLLPVMDSLRHHTRHSVESLRDLYGFNLAGLRSVRDGVETTGTPLFADISSRLQKIQKKKRLKTVQ
;
A
#
# COMPACT_ATOMS: atom_id res chain seq x y z
N MET A 1 12.77 3.46 -9.38
CA MET A 1 14.06 2.90 -9.82
C MET A 1 15.05 2.84 -8.66
N GLU A 2 15.57 3.96 -8.17
CA GLU A 2 16.57 3.96 -7.07
C GLU A 2 16.12 3.23 -5.80
N ALA A 3 14.87 3.42 -5.37
CA ALA A 3 14.35 2.72 -4.19
C ALA A 3 14.33 1.19 -4.35
N LEU A 4 14.06 0.69 -5.55
CA LEU A 4 14.09 -0.75 -5.84
C LEU A 4 15.53 -1.28 -5.90
N ALA A 5 16.49 -0.48 -6.36
CA ALA A 5 17.90 -0.85 -6.33
C ALA A 5 18.40 -1.05 -4.89
N VAL A 6 18.07 -0.11 -3.99
CA VAL A 6 18.40 -0.25 -2.55
C VAL A 6 17.74 -1.50 -1.97
N TYR A 7 16.47 -1.77 -2.33
CA TYR A 7 15.78 -2.99 -1.89
C TYR A 7 16.46 -4.26 -2.38
N ARG A 8 16.88 -4.31 -3.65
CA ARG A 8 17.61 -5.44 -4.23
C ARG A 8 18.91 -5.70 -3.48
N GLU A 9 19.70 -4.65 -3.23
CA GLU A 9 20.96 -4.76 -2.49
C GLU A 9 20.75 -5.31 -1.09
N GLU A 10 19.76 -4.80 -0.35
CA GLU A 10 19.48 -5.28 1.00
C GLU A 10 18.94 -6.71 1.02
N LYS A 11 18.14 -7.09 0.01
CA LYS A 11 17.66 -8.46 -0.14
C LYS A 11 18.80 -9.44 -0.40
N VAL A 12 19.75 -9.08 -1.27
CA VAL A 12 20.94 -9.90 -1.55
C VAL A 12 21.80 -10.06 -0.29
N LYS A 13 22.09 -8.96 0.42
CA LYS A 13 22.83 -9.04 1.70
C LYS A 13 22.14 -9.91 2.73
N GLY A 14 20.81 -9.86 2.79
CA GLY A 14 20.01 -10.69 3.68
C GLY A 14 20.13 -12.18 3.34
N GLN A 15 20.06 -12.52 2.05
CA GLN A 15 20.22 -13.90 1.57
C GLN A 15 21.63 -14.44 1.84
N GLU A 16 22.67 -13.67 1.51
CA GLU A 16 24.06 -14.05 1.78
C GLU A 16 24.29 -14.30 3.28
N TRP A 17 23.75 -13.44 4.14
CA TRP A 17 23.85 -13.62 5.59
C TRP A 17 23.08 -14.84 6.09
N GLU A 18 21.89 -15.12 5.55
CA GLU A 18 21.13 -16.32 5.89
C GLU A 18 21.88 -17.59 5.48
N GLU A 19 22.49 -17.61 4.31
CA GLU A 19 23.30 -18.72 3.80
C GLU A 19 24.55 -18.94 4.67
N GLU A 20 25.30 -17.86 4.97
CA GLU A 20 26.47 -17.91 5.85
C GLU A 20 26.11 -18.37 7.26
N SER A 21 25.01 -17.86 7.83
CA SER A 21 24.54 -18.24 9.16
C SER A 21 24.02 -19.69 9.23
N GLN A 22 23.59 -20.28 8.12
CA GLN A 22 23.19 -21.69 8.09
C GLN A 22 24.38 -22.64 7.92
N LEU A 23 25.40 -22.22 7.15
CA LEU A 23 26.63 -22.98 6.95
C LEU A 23 27.51 -22.97 8.19
N GLU A 24 27.71 -21.79 8.77
CA GLU A 24 28.42 -21.61 10.02
C GLU A 24 27.41 -21.71 11.16
N ARG A 25 27.40 -22.82 11.93
CA ARG A 25 26.59 -22.96 13.16
C ARG A 25 27.08 -22.04 14.30
N ARG A 26 27.45 -20.80 13.99
CA ARG A 26 27.95 -19.75 14.89
C ARG A 26 27.22 -18.45 14.57
N GLU A 27 27.17 -17.55 15.53
CA GLU A 27 26.54 -16.24 15.34
C GLU A 27 27.34 -15.38 14.34
N VAL A 28 26.94 -15.41 13.07
CA VAL A 28 27.44 -14.51 12.03
C VAL A 28 26.88 -13.11 12.28
N SER A 29 27.76 -12.10 12.33
CA SER A 29 27.35 -10.71 12.53
C SER A 29 26.41 -10.24 11.42
N ARG A 30 25.30 -9.60 11.79
CA ARG A 30 24.33 -9.09 10.82
C ARG A 30 25.00 -8.09 9.85
N PRO A 31 24.63 -8.09 8.56
CA PRO A 31 25.11 -7.11 7.60
C PRO A 31 24.77 -5.70 8.06
N LYS A 32 25.65 -4.75 7.75
CA LYS A 32 25.37 -3.34 8.00
C LYS A 32 24.28 -2.87 7.03
N PRO A 33 23.16 -2.32 7.53
CA PRO A 33 22.08 -1.84 6.68
C PRO A 33 22.55 -0.69 5.80
N HIS A 34 21.88 -0.50 4.66
CA HIS A 34 22.17 0.60 3.75
C HIS A 34 22.09 1.97 4.48
N PRO A 35 23.06 2.90 4.30
CA PRO A 35 23.09 4.19 5.02
C PRO A 35 21.81 5.02 4.91
N LEU A 36 21.13 4.97 3.76
CA LEU A 36 19.83 5.64 3.57
C LEU A 36 18.74 5.11 4.51
N LEU A 37 18.72 3.81 4.78
CA LEU A 37 17.73 3.20 5.67
C LEU A 37 17.99 3.62 7.12
N VAL A 38 19.26 3.65 7.52
CA VAL A 38 19.69 4.14 8.84
C VAL A 38 19.31 5.62 9.01
N ALA A 39 19.62 6.46 8.02
CA ALA A 39 19.31 7.88 8.06
C ALA A 39 17.80 8.18 8.14
N MET A 40 16.97 7.28 7.62
CA MET A 40 15.50 7.38 7.67
C MET A 40 14.89 6.83 8.97
N GLY A 41 15.72 6.43 9.94
CA GLY A 41 15.27 5.94 11.24
C GLY A 41 15.24 4.42 11.36
N ASP A 42 16.20 3.73 10.74
CA ASP A 42 16.36 2.26 10.78
C ASP A 42 15.13 1.50 10.27
N ILE A 43 14.61 1.96 9.13
CA ILE A 43 13.44 1.36 8.47
C ILE A 43 13.86 0.18 7.59
N THR A 44 12.95 -0.78 7.41
CA THR A 44 13.20 -1.89 6.47
C THR A 44 13.18 -1.42 5.02
N ALA A 45 13.84 -2.16 4.14
CA ALA A 45 13.92 -1.83 2.73
C ALA A 45 12.53 -1.82 2.05
N GLU A 46 11.64 -2.74 2.44
CA GLU A 46 10.26 -2.80 1.94
C GLU A 46 9.47 -1.55 2.33
N ARG A 47 9.69 -1.06 3.56
CA ARG A 47 9.04 0.14 4.07
C ARG A 47 9.55 1.40 3.37
N TYR A 48 10.84 1.43 3.04
CA TYR A 48 11.43 2.52 2.27
C TYR A 48 10.80 2.64 0.88
N VAL A 49 10.69 1.52 0.15
CA VAL A 49 10.04 1.53 -1.18
C VAL A 49 8.57 1.98 -1.07
N LEU A 50 7.84 1.52 -0.06
CA LEU A 50 6.46 1.95 0.17
C LEU A 50 6.37 3.46 0.41
N MET A 51 7.28 4.01 1.21
CA MET A 51 7.32 5.45 1.49
C MET A 51 7.61 6.27 0.23
N VAL A 52 8.48 5.78 -0.65
CA VAL A 52 8.74 6.41 -1.94
C VAL A 52 7.51 6.32 -2.84
N ALA A 53 6.87 5.15 -2.94
CA ALA A 53 5.65 4.98 -3.73
C ALA A 53 4.51 5.90 -3.27
N LYS A 54 4.33 6.05 -1.96
CA LYS A 54 3.31 6.93 -1.36
C LYS A 54 3.54 8.42 -1.63
N ARG A 55 4.79 8.83 -1.90
CA ARG A 55 5.13 10.22 -2.23
C ARG A 55 4.79 10.59 -3.67
N ILE A 56 4.63 9.61 -4.56
CA ILE A 56 4.27 9.84 -5.96
C ILE A 56 2.84 10.39 -6.00
N ARG A 57 2.62 11.45 -6.79
CA ARG A 57 1.28 12.00 -6.95
C ARG A 57 0.39 10.96 -7.62
N SER A 58 -0.84 10.86 -7.13
CA SER A 58 -1.86 9.94 -7.67
C SER A 58 -2.05 10.09 -9.19
N SER A 59 -1.90 11.30 -9.74
CA SER A 59 -1.99 11.57 -11.18
C SER A 59 -0.80 11.03 -11.99
N GLU A 60 0.36 10.86 -11.37
CA GLU A 60 1.62 10.49 -12.02
C GLU A 60 2.02 9.03 -11.77
N LEU A 61 1.32 8.34 -10.87
CA LEU A 61 1.64 6.97 -10.48
C LEU A 61 1.61 6.02 -11.68
N ASP A 62 0.58 6.12 -12.50
CA ASP A 62 0.40 5.25 -13.67
C ASP A 62 1.51 5.50 -14.71
N GLU A 63 1.89 6.77 -14.93
CA GLU A 63 3.02 7.12 -15.83
C GLU A 63 4.35 6.62 -15.28
N ALA A 64 4.58 6.75 -13.97
CA ALA A 64 5.81 6.27 -13.32
C ALA A 64 5.94 4.74 -13.41
N LEU A 65 4.83 4.00 -13.29
CA LEU A 65 4.81 2.55 -13.44
C LEU A 65 4.96 2.13 -14.91
N LEU A 66 4.46 2.92 -15.86
CA LEU A 66 4.55 2.60 -17.29
C LEU A 66 5.99 2.61 -17.81
N VAL A 67 6.82 3.51 -17.28
CA VAL A 67 8.23 3.65 -17.68
C VAL A 67 9.13 2.62 -16.98
N MET A 68 8.59 1.82 -16.06
CA MET A 68 9.35 0.82 -15.31
C MET A 68 9.82 -0.33 -16.22
N PRO A 69 11.13 -0.64 -16.26
CA PRO A 69 11.64 -1.82 -16.93
C PRO A 69 11.10 -3.11 -16.29
N PHE A 70 10.91 -4.16 -17.10
CA PHE A 70 10.35 -5.42 -16.60
C PHE A 70 11.20 -6.08 -15.50
N SER A 71 12.53 -5.90 -15.50
CA SER A 71 13.41 -6.37 -14.43
C SER A 71 13.02 -5.84 -13.05
N ASP A 72 12.53 -4.61 -13.00
CA ASP A 72 12.12 -3.99 -11.75
C ASP A 72 10.68 -4.39 -11.40
N VAL A 73 9.84 -4.64 -12.40
CA VAL A 73 8.51 -5.23 -12.21
C VAL A 73 8.61 -6.61 -11.56
N THR A 74 9.57 -7.45 -11.97
CA THR A 74 9.75 -8.79 -11.38
C THR A 74 10.07 -8.77 -9.88
N GLU A 75 10.64 -7.67 -9.36
CA GLU A 75 10.92 -7.51 -7.93
C GLU A 75 9.83 -6.72 -7.21
N PHE A 76 9.20 -5.77 -7.91
CA PHE A 76 8.16 -4.94 -7.34
C PHE A 76 6.85 -5.73 -7.12
N VAL A 77 6.52 -6.68 -8.00
CA VAL A 77 5.32 -7.50 -7.85
C VAL A 77 5.31 -8.36 -6.56
N PRO A 78 6.39 -9.10 -6.21
CA PRO A 78 6.52 -9.73 -4.90
C PRO A 78 6.43 -8.74 -3.73
N LEU A 79 6.97 -7.53 -3.89
CA LEU A 79 6.90 -6.51 -2.86
C LEU A 79 5.46 -6.03 -2.62
N LEU A 80 4.65 -5.90 -3.68
CA LEU A 80 3.22 -5.63 -3.56
C LEU A 80 2.49 -6.75 -2.80
N CYS A 81 2.92 -8.01 -2.99
CA CYS A 81 2.39 -9.15 -2.24
C CYS A 81 2.67 -9.00 -0.75
N HIS A 82 3.92 -8.69 -0.40
CA HIS A 82 4.32 -8.42 0.98
C HIS A 82 3.54 -7.24 1.60
N TRP A 83 3.27 -6.17 0.85
CA TRP A 83 2.47 -5.06 1.36
C TRP A 83 1.02 -5.47 1.64
N LEU A 84 0.41 -6.26 0.75
CA LEU A 84 -0.95 -6.75 0.92
C LEU A 84 -1.06 -7.73 2.09
N GLU A 85 -0.11 -8.66 2.22
CA GLU A 85 0.00 -9.58 3.36
C GLU A 85 0.01 -8.85 4.70
N ASN A 86 0.73 -7.73 4.78
CA ASN A 86 0.83 -6.92 5.99
C ASN A 86 -0.27 -5.84 6.13
N GLY A 87 -1.21 -5.75 5.18
CA GLY A 87 -2.25 -4.72 5.17
C GLY A 87 -1.73 -3.29 5.01
N TRP A 88 -0.55 -3.11 4.41
CA TRP A 88 0.07 -1.80 4.22
C TRP A 88 -0.45 -1.12 2.96
N GLU A 89 -1.12 0.03 3.14
CA GLU A 89 -1.60 0.89 2.03
C GLU A 89 -2.29 0.07 0.92
N THR A 90 -3.25 -0.79 1.31
CA THR A 90 -3.89 -1.77 0.43
C THR A 90 -4.43 -1.16 -0.87
N GLU A 91 -5.01 0.05 -0.80
CA GLU A 91 -5.51 0.76 -2.00
C GLU A 91 -4.39 1.07 -2.99
N LEU A 92 -3.26 1.59 -2.50
CA LEU A 92 -2.09 1.89 -3.33
C LEU A 92 -1.53 0.60 -3.94
N ALA A 93 -1.35 -0.44 -3.12
CA ALA A 93 -0.82 -1.73 -3.57
C ALA A 93 -1.71 -2.36 -4.65
N CYS A 94 -3.03 -2.37 -4.45
CA CYS A 94 -4.00 -2.83 -5.44
C CYS A 94 -3.96 -2.01 -6.74
N ARG A 95 -3.86 -0.69 -6.64
CA ARG A 95 -3.78 0.18 -7.83
C ARG A 95 -2.51 -0.09 -8.64
N CYS A 96 -1.36 -0.16 -7.98
CA CYS A 96 -0.09 -0.52 -8.61
C CYS A 96 -0.18 -1.90 -9.28
N LEU A 97 -0.71 -2.90 -8.57
CA LEU A 97 -0.84 -4.26 -9.07
C LEU A 97 -1.72 -4.32 -10.33
N LEU A 98 -2.93 -3.74 -10.27
CA LEU A 98 -3.85 -3.76 -11.40
C LEU A 98 -3.27 -3.05 -12.62
N PHE A 99 -2.54 -1.96 -12.43
CA PHE A 99 -1.89 -1.25 -13.52
C PHE A 99 -0.78 -2.10 -14.16
N LEU A 100 0.12 -2.68 -13.35
CA LEU A 100 1.20 -3.53 -13.84
C LEU A 100 0.69 -4.78 -14.55
N LEU A 101 -0.38 -5.40 -14.04
CA LEU A 101 -1.02 -6.54 -14.70
C LEU A 101 -1.62 -6.17 -16.05
N ARG A 102 -2.16 -4.95 -16.21
CA ARG A 102 -2.69 -4.48 -17.49
C ARG A 102 -1.59 -4.21 -18.51
N VAL A 103 -0.48 -3.61 -18.09
CA VAL A 103 0.62 -3.19 -18.98
C VAL A 103 1.55 -4.36 -19.33
N HIS A 104 1.93 -5.17 -18.33
CA HIS A 104 2.92 -6.25 -18.48
C HIS A 104 2.31 -7.66 -18.51
N HIS A 105 1.01 -7.79 -18.81
CA HIS A 105 0.28 -9.06 -18.79
C HIS A 105 1.07 -10.22 -19.42
N HIS A 106 1.52 -10.03 -20.67
CA HIS A 106 2.22 -11.07 -21.42
C HIS A 106 3.51 -11.51 -20.72
N GLN A 107 4.33 -10.56 -20.27
CA GLN A 107 5.61 -10.82 -19.62
C GLN A 107 5.43 -11.51 -18.26
N ILE A 108 4.37 -11.14 -17.52
CA ILE A 108 4.05 -11.74 -16.21
C ILE A 108 3.59 -13.19 -16.37
N VAL A 109 2.68 -13.47 -17.31
CA VAL A 109 2.12 -14.82 -17.51
C VAL A 109 3.18 -15.78 -18.08
N THR A 110 4.12 -15.28 -18.89
CA THR A 110 5.22 -16.10 -19.44
C THR A 110 6.33 -16.37 -18.41
N SER A 111 6.45 -15.57 -17.35
CA SER A 111 7.49 -15.75 -16.34
C SER A 111 7.11 -16.82 -15.31
N PRO A 112 7.79 -17.99 -15.28
CA PRO A 112 7.48 -19.05 -14.32
C PRO A 112 7.72 -18.63 -12.87
N LEU A 113 8.62 -17.67 -12.64
CA LEU A 113 8.95 -17.13 -11.32
C LEU A 113 7.79 -16.32 -10.71
N LEU A 114 6.97 -15.68 -11.54
CA LEU A 114 5.89 -14.82 -11.08
C LEU A 114 4.56 -15.56 -10.88
N LEU A 115 4.36 -16.70 -11.52
CA LEU A 115 3.15 -17.51 -11.37
C LEU A 115 2.78 -17.85 -9.91
N PRO A 116 3.69 -18.36 -9.06
CA PRO A 116 3.34 -18.64 -7.66
C PRO A 116 3.03 -17.35 -6.89
N VAL A 117 3.73 -16.26 -7.19
CA VAL A 117 3.48 -14.94 -6.57
C VAL A 117 2.10 -14.41 -6.96
N MET A 118 1.65 -14.65 -8.20
CA MET A 118 0.30 -14.29 -8.66
C MET A 118 -0.79 -15.05 -7.91
N ASP A 119 -0.55 -16.32 -7.60
CA ASP A 119 -1.53 -17.11 -6.86
C ASP A 119 -1.67 -16.61 -5.41
N SER A 120 -0.54 -16.33 -4.74
CA SER A 120 -0.53 -15.67 -3.42
C SER A 120 -1.22 -14.30 -3.47
N LEU A 121 -0.88 -13.46 -4.47
CA LEU A 121 -1.48 -12.14 -4.64
C LEU A 121 -2.99 -12.19 -4.79
N ARG A 122 -3.51 -13.17 -5.52
CA ARG A 122 -4.97 -13.37 -5.65
C ARG A 122 -5.64 -13.56 -4.29
N HIS A 123 -5.02 -14.37 -3.43
CA HIS A 123 -5.53 -14.62 -2.07
C HIS A 123 -5.39 -13.37 -1.18
N HIS A 124 -4.19 -12.80 -1.08
CA HIS A 124 -3.92 -11.66 -0.20
C HIS A 124 -4.67 -10.40 -0.60
N THR A 125 -4.82 -10.13 -1.90
CA THR A 125 -5.62 -8.99 -2.38
C THR A 125 -7.07 -9.13 -1.94
N ARG A 126 -7.67 -10.31 -2.17
CA ARG A 126 -9.07 -10.55 -1.81
C ARG A 126 -9.28 -10.44 -0.30
N HIS A 127 -8.45 -11.11 0.48
CA HIS A 127 -8.52 -11.08 1.94
C HIS A 127 -8.37 -9.66 2.49
N SER A 128 -7.38 -8.89 2.00
CA SER A 128 -7.12 -7.53 2.48
C SER A 128 -8.27 -6.58 2.16
N VAL A 129 -8.84 -6.67 0.96
CA VAL A 129 -9.99 -5.85 0.55
C VAL A 129 -11.25 -6.24 1.32
N GLU A 130 -11.51 -7.53 1.51
CA GLU A 130 -12.64 -8.02 2.33
C GLU A 130 -12.50 -7.56 3.79
N SER A 131 -11.30 -7.67 4.38
CA SER A 131 -11.03 -7.20 5.74
C SER A 131 -11.26 -5.70 5.90
N LEU A 132 -10.76 -4.88 4.96
CA LEU A 132 -11.01 -3.44 4.98
C LEU A 132 -12.51 -3.12 4.82
N ARG A 133 -13.19 -3.77 3.87
CA ARG A 133 -14.63 -3.60 3.67
C ARG A 133 -15.41 -3.92 4.93
N ASP A 134 -15.08 -5.01 5.60
CA ASP A 134 -15.80 -5.47 6.79
C ASP A 134 -15.54 -4.53 7.97
N LEU A 135 -14.30 -4.03 8.15
CA LEU A 135 -13.96 -3.02 9.15
C LEU A 135 -14.71 -1.70 8.93
N TYR A 136 -14.70 -1.18 7.70
CA TYR A 136 -15.43 0.05 7.37
C TYR A 136 -16.94 -0.16 7.47
N GLY A 137 -17.44 -1.33 7.05
CA GLY A 137 -18.85 -1.70 7.14
C GLY A 137 -19.32 -1.77 8.59
N PHE A 138 -18.55 -2.41 9.46
CA PHE A 138 -18.83 -2.50 10.90
C PHE A 138 -18.80 -1.11 11.55
N ASN A 139 -17.75 -0.33 11.32
CA ASN A 139 -17.62 1.02 11.87
C ASN A 139 -18.76 1.93 11.40
N LEU A 140 -19.14 1.86 10.13
CA LEU A 140 -20.24 2.64 9.58
C LEU A 140 -21.59 2.22 10.19
N ALA A 141 -21.83 0.92 10.37
CA ALA A 141 -23.04 0.43 11.04
C ALA A 141 -23.09 0.87 12.50
N GLY A 142 -21.97 0.80 13.22
CA GLY A 142 -21.85 1.28 14.60
C GLY A 142 -22.12 2.78 14.71
N LEU A 143 -21.51 3.61 13.85
CA LEU A 143 -21.74 5.05 13.82
C LEU A 143 -23.19 5.41 13.49
N ARG A 144 -23.84 4.66 12.58
CA ARG A 144 -25.26 4.82 12.28
C ARG A 144 -26.13 4.50 13.50
N SER A 145 -25.86 3.38 14.19
CA SER A 145 -26.59 3.00 15.39
C SER A 145 -26.45 4.03 16.52
N VAL A 146 -25.24 4.56 16.74
CA VAL A 146 -25.01 5.63 17.71
C VAL A 146 -25.77 6.90 17.33
N ARG A 147 -25.72 7.30 16.06
CA ARG A 147 -26.48 8.47 15.57
C ARG A 147 -27.98 8.29 15.83
N ASP A 148 -28.55 7.15 15.46
CA ASP A 148 -29.98 6.88 15.62
C ASP A 148 -30.37 6.85 17.12
N GLY A 149 -29.49 6.32 17.98
CA GLY A 149 -29.63 6.39 19.44
C GLY A 149 -29.64 7.80 20.01
N VAL A 150 -28.78 8.70 19.50
CA VAL A 150 -28.74 10.12 19.94
C VAL A 150 -29.95 10.90 19.43
N GLU A 151 -30.41 10.63 18.21
CA GLU A 151 -31.61 11.26 17.64
C GLU A 151 -32.88 10.89 18.44
N THR A 152 -32.96 9.66 18.96
CA THR A 152 -34.09 9.22 19.80
C THR A 152 -34.06 9.79 21.22
N THR A 153 -32.90 10.17 21.77
CA THR A 153 -32.76 10.70 23.14
C THR A 153 -32.99 12.20 23.29
N GLY A 154 -33.30 12.93 22.20
CA GLY A 154 -34.06 14.17 22.33
C GLY A 154 -33.38 15.49 21.94
N THR A 155 -32.52 15.52 20.92
CA THR A 155 -32.38 16.74 20.11
C THR A 155 -32.17 16.40 18.64
N PRO A 156 -32.94 16.99 17.70
CA PRO A 156 -32.65 16.91 16.26
C PRO A 156 -31.43 17.79 15.91
N LEU A 157 -30.33 17.59 16.63
CA LEU A 157 -29.10 18.37 16.55
C LEU A 157 -28.42 18.16 15.19
N PHE A 158 -28.43 16.92 14.68
CA PHE A 158 -27.71 16.55 13.46
C PHE A 158 -28.40 17.00 12.17
N ALA A 159 -29.74 16.96 12.09
CA ALA A 159 -30.47 17.49 10.95
C ALA A 159 -30.24 19.02 10.80
N ASP A 160 -30.23 19.74 11.92
CA ASP A 160 -30.03 21.18 11.91
C ASP A 160 -28.57 21.56 11.55
N ILE A 161 -27.57 20.85 12.10
CA ILE A 161 -26.15 21.04 11.75
C ILE A 161 -25.88 20.70 10.27
N SER A 162 -26.45 19.61 9.75
CA SER A 162 -26.31 19.21 8.34
C SER A 162 -26.86 20.29 7.40
N SER A 163 -28.01 20.86 7.74
CA SER A 163 -28.62 21.97 6.98
C SER A 163 -27.74 23.23 7.02
N ARG A 164 -27.11 23.53 8.17
CA ARG A 164 -26.19 24.67 8.32
C ARG A 164 -24.92 24.47 7.49
N LEU A 165 -24.34 23.26 7.48
CA LEU A 165 -23.16 22.93 6.68
C LEU A 165 -23.45 23.06 5.17
N GLN A 166 -24.60 22.58 4.70
CA GLN A 166 -25.01 22.75 3.30
C GLN A 166 -25.18 24.24 2.93
N LYS A 167 -25.75 25.05 3.82
CA LYS A 167 -25.86 26.52 3.63
C LYS A 167 -24.48 27.19 3.55
N ILE A 168 -23.53 26.77 4.40
CA ILE A 168 -22.14 27.29 4.38
C ILE A 168 -21.42 26.90 3.08
N GLN A 169 -21.55 25.64 2.64
CA GLN A 169 -20.95 25.16 1.39
C GLN A 169 -21.52 25.89 0.17
N LYS A 170 -22.85 26.09 0.10
CA LYS A 170 -23.48 26.91 -0.96
C LYS A 170 -22.96 28.34 -0.97
N LYS A 171 -22.83 29.00 0.20
CA LYS A 171 -22.27 30.35 0.30
C LYS A 171 -20.81 30.43 -0.13
N LYS A 172 -19.99 29.40 0.13
CA LYS A 172 -18.60 29.35 -0.33
C LYS A 172 -18.53 29.18 -1.86
N ARG A 173 -19.32 28.29 -2.46
CA ARG A 173 -19.35 28.09 -3.92
C ARG A 173 -19.79 29.34 -4.67
N LEU A 174 -20.71 30.13 -4.12
CA LEU A 174 -21.16 31.40 -4.72
C LEU A 174 -20.11 32.52 -4.68
N LYS A 175 -19.19 32.49 -3.71
CA LYS A 175 -18.10 33.48 -3.59
C LYS A 175 -16.86 33.18 -4.45
N THR A 176 -16.72 31.95 -4.92
CA THR A 176 -15.59 31.53 -5.79
C THR A 176 -15.89 31.74 -7.28
N VAL A 177 -17.11 32.17 -7.62
CA VAL A 177 -17.59 32.37 -9.01
C VAL A 177 -17.72 33.87 -9.36
N GLN A 178 -17.33 34.77 -8.45
CA GLN A 178 -17.15 36.21 -8.69
C GLN A 178 -15.66 36.54 -8.65
#